data_AF-A0A943NXN2-F1
#
_entry.id   AF-A0A943NXN2-F1
#
_cell.length_a   1.000
_cell.length_b   1.000
_cell.length_c   1.000
_cell.angle_alpha   90.00
_cell.angle_beta   90.00
_cell.angle_gamma   90.00
#
_symmetry.space_group_name_H-M   'P 1'
#
loop_
_entity.id
_entity.type
_entity.pdbx_description
1 polymer ?
#
loop_
_entity_poly.entity_id
_entity_poly.type
_entity_poly.pdbx_seq_one_letter_code
_entity_poly.pdbx_strand_id
1 'polypeptide(L)' 'MAFWKEHVKLRSFLILGFFLLGLALVIIGWKMTGQLAGLGLMMVGTAFLLVALSIYNKPFETPKKDRRR' A
#
# COMPACT_ATOMS: atom_id res chain seq x y z
N MET A 1 13.30 -9.78 -10.98
CA MET A 1 11.87 -9.47 -11.17
C MET A 1 11.73 -8.14 -11.90
N ALA A 2 11.63 -8.15 -13.23
CA ALA A 2 11.60 -6.93 -14.07
C ALA A 2 10.19 -6.34 -14.28
N PHE A 3 9.14 -7.14 -14.04
CA PHE A 3 7.72 -6.77 -14.26
C PHE A 3 7.34 -5.39 -13.68
N TRP A 4 7.72 -5.10 -12.43
CA TRP A 4 7.39 -3.82 -11.77
C TRP A 4 8.20 -2.62 -12.27
N LYS A 5 9.36 -2.85 -12.90
CA LYS A 5 10.16 -1.80 -13.55
C LYS A 5 9.66 -1.50 -14.95
N GLU A 6 9.18 -2.50 -15.68
CA GLU A 6 8.61 -2.32 -17.03
C GLU A 6 7.21 -1.70 -16.98
N HIS A 7 6.40 -2.05 -15.97
CA HIS A 7 5.02 -1.57 -15.85
C HIS A 7 4.86 -0.43 -14.84
N VAL A 8 5.65 0.64 -15.00
CA VAL A 8 5.58 1.84 -14.13
C VAL A 8 4.17 2.44 -14.09
N LYS A 9 3.47 2.46 -15.22
CA LYS A 9 2.08 2.96 -15.32
C LYS A 9 1.10 2.15 -14.47
N LEU A 10 1.13 0.82 -14.62
CA LEU A 10 0.26 -0.09 -13.85
C LEU A 10 0.56 0.00 -12.35
N ARG A 11 1.84 0.02 -11.98
CA ARG A 11 2.28 0.17 -10.59
C ARG A 11 1.76 1.47 -9.97
N SER A 12 1.91 2.59 -10.68
CA SER A 12 1.46 3.91 -10.20
C SER A 12 -0.06 3.95 -10.03
N PHE A 13 -0.80 3.37 -10.97
CA PHE A 13 -2.25 3.24 -10.88
C PHE A 13 -2.68 2.39 -9.67
N LEU A 14 -1.99 1.27 -9.43
CA LEU A 14 -2.28 0.39 -8.30
C LEU A 14 -2.01 1.07 -6.95
N ILE A 15 -0.88 1.78 -6.82
CA ILE A 15 -0.53 2.56 -5.63
C ILE A 15 -1.59 3.63 -5.38
N LEU A 16 -1.94 4.41 -6.41
CA LEU A 16 -2.92 5.49 -6.28
C LEU A 16 -4.31 4.95 -5.90
N GLY A 17 -4.76 3.85 -6.52
CA GLY A 17 -6.03 3.22 -6.22
C GLY A 17 -6.10 2.73 -4.77
N PHE A 18 -5.09 1.98 -4.31
CA PHE A 18 -5.03 1.52 -2.92
C PHE A 18 -4.87 2.66 -1.91
N PHE A 19 -4.14 3.71 -2.27
CA PHE A 19 -3.95 4.86 -1.41
C PHE A 19 -5.25 5.64 -1.18
N LEU A 20 -5.96 5.99 -2.26
CA LEU A 20 -7.22 6.72 -2.17
C LEU A 20 -8.30 5.89 -1.48
N LEU A 21 -8.39 4.60 -1.79
CA LEU A 21 -9.34 3.68 -1.15
C LEU A 21 -9.01 3.50 0.33
N GLY A 22 -7.75 3.27 0.69
CA GLY A 22 -7.31 3.14 2.07
C GLY A 22 -7.60 4.40 2.90
N LEU A 23 -7.30 5.58 2.34
CA LEU A 23 -7.57 6.86 2.99
C LEU A 23 -9.08 7.09 3.18
N ALA A 24 -9.89 6.80 2.17
CA ALA A 24 -11.35 6.90 2.27
C ALA A 24 -11.92 6.00 3.38
N LEU A 25 -11.46 4.74 3.46
CA LEU A 25 -11.89 3.81 4.50
C LEU A 25 -11.50 4.28 5.91
N VAL A 26 -10.29 4.84 6.08
CA VAL A 26 -9.85 5.40 7.36
C VAL A 26 -10.72 6.61 7.75
N ILE A 27 -11.02 7.52 6.80
CA ILE A 27 -11.86 8.69 7.06
C ILE A 27 -13.29 8.26 7.41
N ILE A 28 -13.85 7.28 6.71
CA ILE A 28 -15.19 6.74 7.00
C ILE A 28 -15.21 6.06 8.38
N GLY A 29 -14.22 5.20 8.66
CA GLY A 29 -14.11 4.53 9.96
C GLY A 29 -13.94 5.52 11.12
N TRP A 30 -13.22 6.62 10.91
CA TRP A 30 -13.09 7.69 11.90
C TRP A 30 -14.42 8.37 12.21
N LYS A 31 -15.28 8.58 11.21
CA LYS A 31 -16.65 9.11 11.44
C LYS A 31 -17.53 8.18 12.27
N MET A 32 -17.16 6.91 12.41
CA MET A 32 -17.86 5.89 13.22
C MET A 32 -17.21 5.70 14.60
N THR A 33 -16.63 6.76 15.18
CA THR A 33 -15.96 6.72 16.49
C THR A 33 -16.89 6.16 17.57
N GLY A 34 -16.36 5.23 18.38
CA GLY A 34 -17.13 4.52 19.42
C GLY A 34 -17.78 3.22 18.93
N GLN A 35 -17.68 2.87 17.65
CA GLN A 35 -18.16 1.59 17.10
C GLN A 35 -16.99 0.68 16.73
N LEU A 36 -17.09 -0.61 17.08
CA LEU A 36 -16.10 -1.62 16.69
C LEU A 36 -16.00 -1.76 15.16
N ALA A 37 -17.11 -1.57 14.45
CA ALA A 37 -17.13 -1.55 12.99
C ALA A 37 -16.26 -0.41 12.40
N GLY A 38 -16.27 0.77 13.02
CA GLY A 38 -15.41 1.89 12.64
C GLY A 38 -13.93 1.55 12.80
N LEU A 39 -13.57 0.93 13.92
CA LEU A 39 -12.20 0.42 14.14
C LEU A 39 -11.80 -0.63 13.10
N GLY A 40 -12.70 -1.58 12.79
CA GLY A 40 -12.49 -2.57 11.72
C GLY A 40 -12.20 -1.93 10.37
N LEU A 41 -12.99 -0.92 9.98
CA LEU A 41 -12.79 -0.14 8.75
C LEU A 41 -11.45 0.57 8.72
N MET A 42 -11.03 1.18 9.84
CA MET A 42 -9.73 1.85 9.94
C MET A 42 -8.57 0.86 9.78
N MET A 43 -8.69 -0.35 10.35
CA MET A 43 -7.68 -1.40 10.17
C MET A 43 -7.60 -1.87 8.71
N VAL A 44 -8.73 -2.10 8.05
CA VAL A 44 -8.76 -2.48 6.63
C VAL A 44 -8.19 -1.36 5.75
N GLY A 45 -8.55 -0.11 6.01
CA GLY A 45 -7.99 1.04 5.29
C GLY A 45 -6.48 1.15 5.47
N THR A 46 -5.98 0.95 6.70
CA THR A 46 -4.54 0.93 7.00
C THR A 46 -3.82 -0.21 6.28
N ALA A 47 -4.42 -1.40 6.21
CA ALA A 47 -3.85 -2.53 5.46
C ALA A 47 -3.70 -2.19 3.97
N PHE A 48 -4.68 -1.51 3.36
CA PHE A 48 -4.56 -1.04 1.97
C PHE A 48 -3.45 0.00 1.79
N LEU A 49 -3.27 0.92 2.74
CA LEU A 49 -2.16 1.87 2.72
C LEU A 49 -0.81 1.17 2.81
N LEU A 50 -0.69 0.14 3.66
CA LEU A 50 0.52 -0.69 3.76
C LEU A 50 0.79 -1.48 2.48
N VAL A 51 -0.25 -1.99 1.81
CA VAL A 51 -0.11 -2.65 0.49
C VAL A 51 0.39 -1.66 -0.56
N ALA A 52 -0.17 -0.44 -0.61
CA ALA A 52 0.31 0.62 -1.50
C ALA A 52 1.80 0.93 -1.26
N LEU A 53 2.20 1.05 0.01
CA LEU A 53 3.60 1.26 0.39
C LEU A 53 4.50 0.09 0.00
N SER A 54 4.02 -1.16 0.16
CA SER A 54 4.77 -2.35 -0.23
C SER A 54 5.06 -2.39 -1.74
N ILE A 55 4.08 -2.00 -2.56
CA ILE A 55 4.21 -1.92 -4.02
C ILE A 55 5.13 -0.77 -4.43
N TYR A 56 5.08 0.35 -3.70
CA TYR A 56 6.04 1.44 -3.88
C TYR A 56 7.47 1.00 -3.56
N ASN A 57 7.66 0.16 -2.54
CA ASN A 57 8.97 -0.29 -2.06
C ASN A 57 9.62 -1.41 -2.89
N LYS A 58 8.85 -2.31 -3.52
CA LYS A 58 9.38 -3.40 -4.38
C LYS A 58 10.49 -3.03 -5.40
N PRO A 59 10.44 -1.91 -6.15
CA PRO A 59 11.57 -1.54 -7.03
C PRO A 59 12.90 -1.25 -6.31
N PHE A 60 12.88 -1.01 -4.99
CA PHE A 60 14.06 -0.71 -4.17
C PHE A 60 14.68 -1.96 -3.52
N GLU A 61 14.16 -3.14 -3.79
CA GLU A 61 14.87 -4.39 -3.53
C GLU A 61 16.05 -4.50 -4.52
N THR A 62 17.09 -3.69 -4.27
CA THR A 62 18.40 -3.89 -4.91
C THR A 62 18.84 -5.32 -4.61
N PRO A 63 19.25 -6.11 -5.61
CA PRO A 63 19.86 -7.40 -5.33
C PRO A 63 21.01 -7.12 -4.36
N LYS A 64 20.98 -7.79 -3.20
CA LYS A 64 22.03 -7.71 -2.19
C LYS A 64 23.33 -8.02 -2.95
N LYS A 65 24.15 -6.99 -3.19
CA LYS A 65 25.42 -7.14 -3.90
C LYS A 65 26.20 -8.17 -3.10
N ASP A 66 26.30 -9.39 -3.62
CA ASP A 66 27.07 -10.44 -2.96
C ASP A 66 28.49 -9.90 -2.86
N ARG A 67 28.87 -9.52 -1.64
CA ARG A 67 30.20 -9.01 -1.32
C ARG A 67 31.09 -10.21 -1.07
N ARG A 68 31.20 -11.08 -2.08
CA ARG A 68 32.25 -12.08 -2.23
C ARG A 68 33.00 -11.66 -3.50
N ARG A 69 34.20 -11.07 -3.42
CA ARG A 69 35.47 -11.77 -3.16
C ARG A 69 35.48 -13.14 -3.81
#